data_AF-S6A4K1-F1
#
_entry.id   AF-S6A4K1-F1
#
_cell.length_a   1.000
_cell.length_b   1.000
_cell.length_c   1.000
_cell.angle_alpha   90.00
_cell.angle_beta   90.00
_cell.angle_gamma   90.00
#
_symmetry.space_group_name_H-M   'P 1'
#
loop_
_entity.id
_entity.type
_entity.pdbx_description
1 polymer ?
#
loop_
_entity_poly.entity_id
_entity_poly.type
_entity_poly.pdbx_seq_one_letter_code
_entity_poly.pdbx_strand_id
1 'polypeptide(L)' 'MVKMEKELDLAYKRIPTGIKGLDELLGGGLLPGRVYVVTGPPGSGKTTLGIQFLIEGAKNNEKGGVHIYC' A
#
# COMPACT_ATOMS: atom_id res chain seq x y z
N MET A 1 13.84 20.08 0.08
CA MET A 1 13.65 18.97 -0.88
C MET A 1 12.30 18.25 -0.75
N VAL A 2 11.69 18.13 0.44
CA VAL A 2 10.40 17.41 0.67
C VAL A 2 9.14 18.08 0.06
N LYS A 3 9.18 19.38 -0.25
CA LYS A 3 8.01 20.14 -0.74
C LYS A 3 7.50 19.68 -2.12
N MET A 4 8.40 19.23 -3.00
CA MET A 4 8.07 18.90 -4.39
C MET A 4 7.42 17.51 -4.54
N GLU A 5 7.75 16.55 -3.65
CA GLU A 5 7.14 15.20 -3.69
C GLU A 5 5.66 15.22 -3.27
N LYS A 6 5.28 16.05 -2.28
CA LYS A 6 3.89 16.13 -1.81
C LYS A 6 2.92 16.67 -2.88
N GLU A 7 3.40 17.53 -3.78
CA GLU A 7 2.59 18.11 -4.85
C GLU A 7 2.31 17.10 -5.97
N LEU A 8 3.27 16.21 -6.24
CA LEU A 8 3.10 15.07 -7.15
C LEU A 8 2.16 13.99 -6.57
N ASP A 9 2.20 13.80 -5.25
CA ASP A 9 1.34 12.83 -4.55
C ASP A 9 -0.14 13.21 -4.49
N LEU A 10 -0.48 14.49 -4.73
CA LEU A 10 -1.86 14.95 -4.91
C LEU A 10 -2.37 14.75 -6.35
N ALA A 11 -1.47 14.74 -7.33
CA ALA A 11 -1.81 14.57 -8.74
C ALA A 11 -2.00 13.10 -9.15
N TYR A 12 -1.36 12.17 -8.43
CA TYR A 12 -1.42 10.74 -8.74
C TYR A 12 -2.61 10.03 -8.10
N LYS A 13 -3.33 9.23 -8.90
CA LYS A 13 -4.39 8.34 -8.39
C LYS A 13 -3.76 7.29 -7.46
N ARG A 14 -4.13 7.35 -6.19
CA ARG A 14 -3.69 6.39 -5.17
C ARG A 14 -4.38 5.05 -5.33
N ILE A 15 -3.67 3.99 -4.98
CA ILE A 15 -4.13 2.60 -4.98
C ILE A 15 -4.56 2.26 -3.55
N PRO A 16 -5.85 1.93 -3.32
CA PRO A 16 -6.32 1.56 -2.00
C PRO A 16 -5.66 0.26 -1.54
N THR A 17 -5.36 0.17 -0.24
CA THR A 17 -4.80 -1.04 0.36
C THR A 17 -5.84 -2.08 0.72
N GLY A 18 -7.12 -1.68 0.74
CA GLY A 18 -8.24 -2.51 1.20
C GLY A 18 -8.41 -2.48 2.72
N ILE A 19 -7.53 -1.80 3.44
CA ILE A 19 -7.58 -1.62 4.88
C ILE A 19 -8.01 -0.18 5.15
N LYS A 20 -9.31 0.01 5.42
CA LYS A 20 -9.93 1.34 5.59
C LYS A 20 -9.11 2.30 6.47
N GLY A 21 -8.70 1.85 7.67
CA GLY A 21 -7.94 2.70 8.58
C GLY A 21 -6.55 3.06 8.06
N LEU A 22 -5.91 2.18 7.29
CA LEU A 22 -4.61 2.47 6.67
C LEU A 22 -4.77 3.42 5.49
N ASP A 23 -5.80 3.24 4.67
CA ASP A 23 -6.09 4.12 3.53
C ASP A 23 -6.40 5.54 4.02
N GLU A 24 -7.18 5.71 5.08
CA GLU A 24 -7.44 7.01 5.71
C GLU A 24 -6.15 7.67 6.20
N LEU A 25 -5.27 6.93 6.88
CA LEU A 25 -3.97 7.43 7.35
C LEU A 25 -3.05 7.82 6.19
N LEU A 26 -3.13 7.12 5.06
CA LEU A 26 -2.33 7.38 3.88
C LEU A 26 -2.94 8.43 2.95
N GLY A 27 -4.19 8.86 3.17
CA GLY A 27 -4.89 9.82 2.30
C GLY A 27 -5.48 9.18 1.03
N GLY A 28 -6.00 7.96 1.14
CA GLY A 28 -6.62 7.19 0.05
C GLY A 28 -5.80 6.00 -0.46
N GLY A 29 -4.70 5.66 0.21
CA GLY A 29 -3.87 4.51 -0.10
C GLY A 29 -2.46 4.85 -0.61
N LEU A 30 -1.83 3.86 -1.24
CA LEU A 30 -0.43 3.90 -1.71
C LEU A 30 -0.29 4.61 -3.05
N LEU A 31 0.89 5.16 -3.33
CA LEU A 31 1.19 5.77 -4.61
C LEU A 31 1.66 4.69 -5.59
N PRO A 32 1.16 4.69 -6.83
CA PRO A 32 1.60 3.74 -7.84
C PRO A 32 3.07 3.96 -8.21
N GLY A 33 3.74 2.90 -8.64
CA GLY A 33 5.13 2.96 -9.10
C GLY A 33 6.17 3.19 -8.00
N ARG A 34 5.77 3.12 -6.72
CA ARG A 34 6.68 3.21 -5.57
C ARG A 34 6.86 1.84 -4.91
N VAL A 35 8.01 1.67 -4.26
CA VAL A 35 8.31 0.49 -3.44
C VAL A 35 8.05 0.83 -1.97
N TYR A 36 7.26 -0.01 -1.30
CA TYR A 36 6.93 0.12 0.11
C TYR A 36 7.53 -1.04 0.89
N VAL A 37 8.16 -0.74 2.03
CA VAL A 37 8.75 -1.74 2.93
C VAL A 37 7.91 -1.79 4.20
N VAL A 38 7.40 -2.98 4.54
CA VAL A 38 6.61 -3.22 5.75
C VAL A 38 7.45 -4.04 6.73
N THR A 39 7.84 -3.42 7.83
CA THR A 39 8.65 -4.04 8.88
C THR A 39 7.89 -4.19 10.19
N GLY A 40 8.14 -5.25 10.94
CA GLY A 40 7.54 -5.47 12.25
C GLY A 40 7.94 -6.82 12.87
N PRO A 41 7.69 -7.04 14.17
CA PRO A 41 8.00 -8.29 14.84
C PRO A 41 7.18 -9.48 14.28
N PRO A 42 7.54 -10.73 14.61
CA PRO A 42 6.71 -11.90 14.31
C PRO A 42 5.29 -11.71 14.88
N GLY A 43 4.28 -12.12 14.11
CA GLY A 43 2.88 -11.95 14.50
C GLY A 43 2.30 -10.54 14.32
N SER A 44 3.05 -9.56 13.81
CA SER A 44 2.56 -8.18 13.61
C SER A 44 1.63 -8.00 12.39
N GLY A 45 1.26 -9.08 11.70
CA GLY A 45 0.31 -9.03 10.57
C GLY A 45 0.90 -8.63 9.21
N LYS A 46 2.23 -8.66 9.01
CA LYS A 46 2.87 -8.34 7.70
C LYS A 46 2.29 -9.15 6.55
N THR A 47 2.16 -10.47 6.76
CA THR A 47 1.56 -11.39 5.79
C THR A 47 0.11 -11.03 5.50
N THR A 48 -0.67 -10.76 6.55
CA THR A 48 -2.08 -10.38 6.43
C THR A 48 -2.24 -9.10 5.64
N LEU A 49 -1.40 -8.09 5.90
CA LEU A 49 -1.40 -6.83 5.15
C LEU A 49 -1.09 -7.07 3.67
N GLY A 50 -0.04 -7.84 3.36
CA GLY A 50 0.32 -8.15 1.98
C GLY A 50 -0.78 -8.91 1.23
N ILE A 51 -1.43 -9.88 1.87
CA ILE A 51 -2.55 -10.63 1.29
C ILE A 51 -3.78 -9.74 1.09
N GLN A 52 -4.14 -8.89 2.06
CA GLN A 52 -5.26 -7.94 1.92
C GLN A 52 -5.04 -6.99 0.74
N PHE A 53 -3.82 -6.46 0.60
CA PHE A 53 -3.44 -5.63 -0.54
C PHE A 53 -3.63 -6.36 -1.88
N LEU A 54 -3.21 -7.62 -1.97
CA LEU A 54 -3.40 -8.42 -3.19
C LEU A 54 -4.87 -8.73 -3.47
N ILE A 55 -5.67 -9.03 -2.45
CA ILE A 55 -7.10 -9.27 -2.60
C ILE A 55 -7.79 -8.01 -3.13
N GLU A 56 -7.45 -6.84 -2.59
CA GLU A 56 -8.00 -5.59 -3.05
C GLU A 56 -7.56 -5.26 -4.47
N GLY A 57 -6.28 -5.44 -4.80
CA GLY A 57 -5.78 -5.31 -6.16
C GLY A 57 -6.51 -6.24 -7.14
N ALA A 58 -6.70 -7.51 -6.77
CA ALA A 58 -7.41 -8.49 -7.59
C ALA A 58 -8.88 -8.09 -7.86
N LYS A 59 -9.60 -7.56 -6.86
CA LYS A 59 -10.96 -7.02 -7.06
C LYS A 59 -10.99 -5.84 -8.02
N ASN A 60 -9.93 -5.04 -8.05
CA ASN A 60 -9.76 -3.90 -8.94
C ASN A 60 -9.14 -4.29 -10.30
N ASN A 61 -9.03 -5.59 -10.62
CA ASN A 61 -8.39 -6.12 -11.84
C ASN A 61 -6.90 -5.73 -11.98
N GLU A 62 -6.22 -5.49 -10.87
CA GLU A 62 -4.79 -5.23 -10.82
C GLU A 62 -4.00 -6.54 -10.70
N LYS A 63 -2.82 -6.59 -11.32
CA LYS A 63 -1.90 -7.71 -11.20
C LYS A 63 -0.88 -7.42 -10.10
N GLY A 64 -0.65 -8.38 -9.22
CA GLY A 64 0.31 -8.23 -8.13
C GLY A 64 0.81 -9.57 -7.61
N GLY A 65 1.95 -9.53 -6.92
CA GLY A 65 2.53 -10.66 -6.21
C GLY A 65 3.07 -10.19 -4.86
N VAL A 66 3.02 -11.06 -3.86
CA VAL A 66 3.56 -10.78 -2.52
C VAL A 66 4.62 -11.82 -2.21
N HIS A 67 5.78 -11.36 -1.75
CA HIS A 67 6.84 -12.22 -1.22
C HIS A 67 7.10 -11.79 0.21
N ILE A 68 6.91 -12.69 1.16
CA ILE A 68 7.02 -12.37 2.59
C ILE A 68 8.16 -13.18 3.17
N TYR A 69 9.08 -12.45 3.80
CA TYR A 69 10.13 -13.01 4.65
C TYR A 69 9.81 -12.64 6.09
N CYS A 70 9.77 -13.64 6.97
CA CYS A 70 9.43 -13.46 8.39
C CYS A 70 10.66 -13.03 9.17
#